data_AF-A0A7V6SX11-F1
#
_entry.id   AF-A0A7V6SX11-F1
#
_cell.length_a   1.000
_cell.length_b   1.000
_cell.length_c   1.000
_cell.angle_alpha   90.00
_cell.angle_beta   90.00
_cell.angle_gamma   90.00
#
_symmetry.space_group_name_H-M   'P 1'
#
loop_
_entity.id
_entity.type
_entity.pdbx_description
1 polymer ?
#
loop_
_entity_poly.entity_id
_entity_poly.type
_entity_poly.pdbx_seq_one_letter_code
_entity_poly.pdbx_strand_id
1 'polypeptide(L)'
;MNLLKLESKKNLKGSIIWAVVLSAILFLYLAFFPSMKDAGFSELLEGKLDMLPAGFLETFGLTEIPDFSVFMEYYSYVFQFIIIGLSIYGMVLGTKSLSSEEGDKTIEFLYAKP
;
A
#
# COMPACT_ATOMS: atom_id res chain seq x y z
N MET A 1 -22.81 -20.71 -12.37
CA MET A 1 -21.77 -20.11 -11.51
C MET A 1 -21.01 -19.10 -12.35
N ASN A 2 -20.95 -17.82 -11.95
CA ASN A 2 -20.24 -16.78 -12.70
C ASN A 2 -18.72 -16.96 -12.55
N LEU A 3 -17.96 -16.73 -13.63
CA LEU A 3 -16.49 -16.80 -13.69
C LEU A 3 -15.83 -16.03 -12.53
N LEU A 4 -16.26 -14.78 -12.32
CA LEU A 4 -15.78 -13.93 -11.22
C LEU A 4 -15.94 -14.55 -9.82
N LYS A 5 -17.03 -15.27 -9.56
CA LYS A 5 -17.25 -15.96 -8.27
C LYS A 5 -16.34 -17.17 -8.11
N LEU A 6 -16.00 -17.87 -9.20
CA LEU A 6 -15.08 -19.00 -9.18
C LEU A 6 -13.66 -18.52 -8.90
N GLU A 7 -13.19 -17.51 -9.64
CA GLU A 7 -11.85 -16.94 -9.48
C GLU A 7 -11.66 -16.30 -8.11
N SER A 8 -12.65 -15.54 -7.63
CA SER A 8 -12.60 -14.93 -6.29
C SER A 8 -12.46 -15.99 -5.20
N LYS A 9 -13.13 -17.15 -5.32
CA LYS A 9 -12.98 -18.27 -4.39
C LYS A 9 -11.60 -18.93 -4.47
N LYS A 10 -11.03 -19.08 -5.67
CA LYS A 10 -9.66 -19.61 -5.85
C LYS A 10 -8.61 -18.71 -5.19
N ASN A 11 -8.77 -17.40 -5.31
CA ASN A 11 -7.79 -16.43 -4.81
C ASN A 11 -8.02 -15.99 -3.36
N LEU A 12 -9.15 -16.35 -2.74
CA LEU A 12 -9.54 -15.90 -1.39
C LEU A 12 -8.48 -16.19 -0.33
N LYS A 13 -7.86 -17.38 -0.35
CA LYS A 13 -6.79 -17.74 0.60
C LYS A 13 -5.59 -16.80 0.48
N GLY A 14 -5.19 -16.47 -0.75
CA GLY A 14 -4.10 -15.53 -1.02
C GLY A 14 -4.45 -14.12 -0.55
N SER A 15 -5.67 -13.66 -0.84
CA SER A 15 -6.15 -12.34 -0.41
C SER A 15 -6.17 -12.19 1.11
N ILE A 16 -6.54 -13.25 1.84
CA ILE A 16 -6.53 -13.24 3.32
C ILE A 16 -5.09 -13.10 3.83
N ILE A 17 -4.14 -13.84 3.26
CA ILE A 17 -2.72 -13.75 3.66
C ILE A 17 -2.20 -12.33 3.42
N TRP A 18 -2.47 -11.75 2.25
CA TRP A 18 -2.09 -10.37 1.93
C TRP A 18 -2.72 -9.36 2.89
N ALA A 19 -4.00 -9.50 3.20
CA ALA A 19 -4.70 -8.64 4.15
C ALA A 19 -4.09 -8.72 5.55
N VAL A 20 -3.76 -9.93 6.04
CA VAL A 20 -3.13 -10.14 7.35
C VAL A 20 -1.74 -9.53 7.39
N VAL A 21 -0.93 -9.74 6.35
CA VAL A 21 0.44 -9.19 6.28
C VAL A 21 0.42 -7.66 6.24
N LEU A 22 -0.40 -7.06 5.38
CA LEU A 22 -0.51 -5.60 5.30
C LEU A 22 -1.07 -4.99 6.59
N SER A 23 -2.04 -5.65 7.21
CA SER A 23 -2.56 -5.23 8.52
C SER A 23 -1.49 -5.32 9.61
N ALA A 24 -0.71 -6.41 9.65
CA ALA A 24 0.38 -6.56 10.62
C ALA A 24 1.45 -5.47 10.44
N ILE A 25 1.81 -5.14 9.19
CA ILE A 25 2.73 -4.05 8.88
C ILE A 25 2.17 -2.71 9.36
N LEU A 26 0.89 -2.42 9.08
CA LEU A 26 0.23 -1.20 9.56
C LEU A 26 0.26 -1.12 11.09
N PHE A 27 -0.10 -2.18 11.79
CA PHE A 27 -0.07 -2.22 13.26
C PHE A 27 1.34 -2.05 13.82
N LEU A 28 2.34 -2.64 13.17
CA LEU A 28 3.74 -2.48 13.56
C LEU A 28 4.16 -1.00 13.48
N TYR A 29 3.84 -0.31 12.38
CA TYR A 29 4.10 1.13 12.28
C TYR A 29 3.31 1.93 13.33
N LEU A 30 2.02 1.64 13.52
CA LEU A 30 1.24 2.35 14.55
C LEU A 30 1.77 2.12 15.98
N ALA A 31 2.41 1.00 16.26
CA ALA A 31 3.06 0.75 17.54
C ALA A 31 4.27 1.68 17.79
N PHE A 32 4.87 2.25 16.74
CA PHE A 32 5.94 3.25 16.84
C PHE A 32 5.43 4.68 17.07
N PHE A 33 4.12 4.93 16.93
CA PHE A 33 3.54 6.26 17.14
C PHE A 33 3.96 6.95 18.45
N PRO A 34 4.02 6.28 19.62
CA PRO A 34 4.47 6.90 20.86
C PRO A 34 5.88 7.49 20.78
N SER A 35 6.76 6.88 19.98
CA SER A 35 8.13 7.38 19.75
C SER A 35 8.15 8.62 18.86
N MET A 36 7.19 8.72 17.92
CA MET A 36 7.05 9.86 17.00
C MET A 36 6.39 11.07 17.67
N LYS A 37 5.56 10.82 18.69
CA LYS A 37 4.94 11.85 19.52
C LYS A 37 5.92 12.55 20.47
N ASP A 38 7.06 11.93 20.75
CA ASP A 38 8.04 12.52 21.65
C ASP A 38 8.67 13.76 21.02
N ALA A 39 8.71 14.87 21.78
CA ALA A 39 9.00 16.21 21.25
C ALA A 39 10.39 16.31 20.58
N GLY A 40 11.33 15.45 20.99
CA GLY A 40 12.66 15.39 20.39
C GLY A 40 12.69 14.90 18.94
N PHE A 41 11.66 14.18 18.46
CA PHE A 41 11.61 13.69 17.08
C PHE A 41 11.21 14.79 16.09
N SER A 42 10.24 15.65 16.46
CA SER A 42 9.84 16.81 15.64
C SER A 42 10.99 17.81 15.49
N GLU A 43 11.69 18.16 16.57
CA GLU A 43 12.86 19.06 16.52
C GLU A 43 13.99 18.50 15.64
N LEU A 44 14.23 17.19 15.70
CA LEU A 44 15.22 16.54 14.86
C LEU A 44 14.83 16.57 13.37
N LEU A 45 13.55 16.40 13.05
CA LEU A 45 13.08 16.43 11.67
C LEU A 45 13.14 17.82 11.05
N GLU A 46 12.64 18.83 11.77
CA GLU A 46 12.72 20.23 11.34
C GLU A 46 14.17 20.64 11.08
N GLY A 47 15.07 20.35 12.02
CA GLY A 47 16.50 20.67 11.89
C GLY A 47 17.22 19.92 10.76
N LYS A 48 16.70 18.77 10.27
CA LYS A 48 17.26 18.06 9.11
C LYS A 48 16.69 18.54 7.78
N LEU A 49 15.46 19.02 7.77
CA LEU A 49 14.79 19.50 6.56
C LEU A 49 15.18 20.94 6.23
N ASP A 50 15.51 21.76 7.22
CA ASP A 50 16.13 23.08 7.04
C ASP A 50 17.51 23.01 6.35
N MET A 51 18.15 21.84 6.34
CA MET A 51 19.42 21.62 5.62
C MET A 51 19.21 21.37 4.12
N LEU A 52 17.97 21.14 3.65
CA LEU A 52 17.68 20.88 2.25
C LEU A 52 17.39 22.18 1.48
N PRO A 53 17.87 22.33 0.23
CA PRO A 53 17.55 23.50 -0.58
C PRO A 53 16.04 23.65 -0.80
N ALA A 54 15.51 24.88 -0.68
CA ALA A 54 14.08 25.18 -0.81
C ALA A 54 13.44 24.63 -2.11
N GLY A 55 14.16 24.71 -3.24
CA GLY A 55 13.67 24.15 -4.51
C GLY A 55 13.50 22.62 -4.48
N PHE A 56 14.29 21.91 -3.69
CA PHE A 56 14.12 20.46 -3.51
C PHE A 56 12.86 20.16 -2.69
N LEU A 57 12.60 20.93 -1.63
CA LEU A 57 11.41 20.77 -0.80
C LEU A 57 10.13 21.04 -1.59
N GLU A 58 10.10 22.09 -2.42
CA GLU A 58 8.95 22.41 -3.29
C GLU A 58 8.68 21.32 -4.33
N THR A 59 9.73 20.80 -4.99
CA THR A 59 9.54 19.82 -6.07
C THR A 59 9.01 18.48 -5.54
N PHE A 60 9.32 18.13 -4.29
CA PHE A 60 8.87 16.90 -3.63
C PHE A 60 7.61 17.09 -2.76
N GLY A 61 7.03 18.30 -2.72
CA GLY A 61 5.83 18.59 -1.92
C GLY A 61 6.07 18.53 -0.42
N LEU A 62 7.32 18.75 0.03
CA LEU A 62 7.74 18.75 1.44
C LEU A 62 7.68 20.14 2.07
N THR A 63 6.95 21.08 1.45
CA THR A 63 6.77 22.45 1.95
C THR A 63 5.94 22.52 3.23
N GLU A 64 5.03 21.57 3.41
CA GLU A 64 4.28 21.37 4.65
C GLU A 64 4.65 19.99 5.19
N ILE A 65 5.55 19.96 6.16
CA ILE A 65 5.97 18.72 6.81
C ILE A 65 4.80 18.30 7.71
N PRO A 66 4.28 17.06 7.55
CA PRO A 66 3.25 16.57 8.46
C PRO A 66 3.80 16.54 9.89
N ASP A 67 3.04 17.05 10.85
CA ASP A 67 3.34 16.90 12.25
C ASP A 67 3.11 15.44 12.67
N PHE A 68 4.20 14.68 12.75
CA PHE A 68 4.16 13.28 13.15
C PHE A 68 3.75 13.07 14.62
N SER A 69 3.64 14.14 15.42
CA SER A 69 3.02 14.09 16.74
C SER A 69 1.50 13.94 16.67
N VAL A 70 0.90 14.36 15.56
CA VAL A 70 -0.54 14.22 15.30
C VAL A 70 -0.82 12.83 14.72
N PHE A 71 -1.65 12.06 15.44
CA PHE A 71 -1.97 10.68 15.04
C PHE A 71 -2.52 10.58 13.62
N MET A 72 -3.40 11.49 13.21
CA MET A 72 -4.03 11.44 11.90
C MET A 72 -3.02 11.67 10.76
N GLU A 73 -2.06 12.57 10.96
CA GLU A 73 -1.02 12.87 9.99
C GLU A 73 -0.02 11.72 9.89
N TYR A 74 0.40 11.17 11.03
CA TYR A 74 1.22 9.96 11.09
C TYR A 74 0.52 8.75 10.43
N TYR A 75 -0.76 8.53 10.75
CA TYR A 75 -1.55 7.46 10.14
C TYR A 75 -1.64 7.62 8.62
N SER A 76 -1.92 8.83 8.14
CA SER A 76 -2.05 9.12 6.70
C SER A 76 -0.74 8.85 5.96
N TYR A 77 0.38 9.25 6.55
CA TYR A 77 1.72 8.98 6.03
C TYR A 77 2.00 7.47 5.96
N VAL A 78 1.77 6.73 7.05
CA VAL A 78 1.99 5.28 7.09
C VAL A 78 1.05 4.55 6.13
N PHE A 79 -0.19 4.99 6.01
CA PHE A 79 -1.21 4.35 5.18
C PHE A 79 -0.87 4.40 3.68
N GLN A 80 -0.09 5.39 3.24
CA GLN A 80 0.41 5.45 1.86
C GLN A 80 1.20 4.19 1.48
N PHE A 81 2.01 3.63 2.39
CA PHE A 81 2.74 2.39 2.13
C PHE A 81 1.81 1.18 1.99
N ILE A 82 0.68 1.18 2.72
CA ILE A 82 -0.35 0.14 2.59
C ILE A 82 -1.03 0.23 1.22
N ILE A 83 -1.32 1.45 0.74
CA ILE A 83 -1.87 1.67 -0.60
C ILE A 83 -0.94 1.11 -1.67
N ILE A 84 0.35 1.39 -1.59
CA ILE A 84 1.35 0.86 -2.54
C ILE A 84 1.35 -0.68 -2.51
N GLY A 85 1.33 -1.28 -1.33
CA GLY A 85 1.25 -2.74 -1.17
C GLY A 85 -0.02 -3.34 -1.79
N LEU A 86 -1.17 -2.69 -1.62
CA LEU A 86 -2.43 -3.08 -2.25
C LEU A 86 -2.39 -2.93 -3.77
N SER A 87 -1.77 -1.88 -4.30
CA SER A 87 -1.57 -1.69 -5.74
C SER A 87 -0.73 -2.81 -6.34
N ILE A 88 0.37 -3.19 -5.69
CA ILE A 88 1.21 -4.32 -6.10
C ILE A 88 0.40 -5.61 -6.09
N TYR A 89 -0.36 -5.87 -5.02
CA TYR A 89 -1.20 -7.05 -4.95
C TYR A 89 -2.26 -7.09 -6.06
N GLY A 90 -2.89 -5.95 -6.36
CA GLY A 90 -3.84 -5.81 -7.45
C GLY A 90 -3.23 -6.17 -8.81
N MET A 91 -2.00 -5.73 -9.09
CA MET A 91 -1.28 -6.10 -10.31
C MET A 91 -0.96 -7.60 -10.37
N VAL A 92 -0.52 -8.19 -9.27
CA VAL A 92 -0.25 -9.64 -9.17
C VAL A 92 -1.53 -10.45 -9.41
N LEU A 93 -2.66 -10.03 -8.84
CA LEU A 93 -3.93 -10.71 -9.01
C LEU A 93 -4.42 -10.63 -10.47
N GLY A 94 -4.32 -9.45 -11.09
CA GLY A 94 -4.72 -9.24 -12.48
C GLY A 94 -3.87 -10.04 -13.46
N THR A 95 -2.54 -9.99 -13.33
CA THR A 95 -1.62 -10.75 -14.18
C THR A 95 -1.81 -12.27 -14.03
N LYS A 96 -2.05 -12.74 -12.80
CA LYS A 96 -2.29 -14.15 -12.53
C LYS A 96 -3.60 -14.66 -13.13
N SER A 97 -4.68 -13.87 -13.09
CA SER A 97 -5.96 -14.25 -13.71
C SER A 97 -5.76 -14.49 -15.21
N LEU A 98 -5.17 -13.53 -15.92
CA LEU A 98 -4.90 -13.65 -17.36
C LEU A 98 -3.95 -14.82 -17.70
N SER A 99 -2.82 -14.92 -17.00
CA SER A 99 -1.82 -15.97 -17.25
C SER A 99 -2.36 -17.37 -16.97
N SER A 100 -3.27 -17.51 -16.00
CA SER A 100 -3.88 -18.81 -15.69
C SER A 100 -4.81 -19.30 -16.81
N GLU A 101 -5.54 -18.40 -17.47
CA GLU A 101 -6.44 -18.76 -18.56
C GLU A 101 -5.70 -19.09 -19.87
N GLU A 102 -4.59 -18.39 -20.13
CA GLU A 102 -3.71 -18.70 -21.27
C GLU A 102 -3.02 -20.06 -21.09
N GLY A 103 -2.51 -20.32 -19.88
CA GLY A 103 -1.86 -21.60 -19.55
C GLY A 103 -2.81 -22.80 -19.62
N ASP A 104 -4.04 -22.64 -19.15
CA ASP A 104 -5.06 -23.70 -19.15
C ASP A 104 -5.76 -23.86 -20.52
N LYS A 105 -5.42 -23.05 -21.53
CA LYS A 105 -6.05 -22.98 -22.86
C LYS A 105 -7.57 -22.75 -22.83
N THR A 106 -8.10 -22.24 -21.72
CA THR A 106 -9.54 -21.95 -21.58
C THR A 106 -9.92 -20.60 -22.17
N ILE A 107 -8.93 -19.79 -22.55
CA ILE A 107 -9.13 -18.46 -23.14
C ILE A 107 -9.89 -18.52 -24.48
N GLU A 108 -9.70 -19.59 -25.27
CA GLU A 108 -10.41 -19.80 -26.55
C GLU A 108 -11.92 -19.96 -26.35
N PHE A 109 -12.34 -20.60 -25.25
CA PHE A 109 -13.75 -20.74 -24.90
C PHE A 109 -14.39 -19.40 -24.52
N LEU A 110 -13.66 -18.54 -23.80
CA LEU A 110 -14.12 -17.21 -23.44
C LEU A 110 -14.24 -16.29 -24.66
N TYR A 111 -13.30 -16.38 -25.61
CA TYR A 111 -13.40 -15.63 -26.86
C TYR A 111 -14.48 -16.15 -27.81
N ALA A 112 -14.74 -17.45 -27.83
CA ALA A 112 -15.79 -18.05 -28.66
C ALA A 112 -17.21 -17.81 -28.12
N LYS A 113 -17.34 -17.45 -26.84
CA LYS A 113 -18.64 -17.24 -26.18
C LYS A 113 -18.59 -15.96 -25.32
N PRO A 114 -18.72 -14.77 -25.97
CA PRO A 114 -18.66 -13.49 -25.30
C PRO A 114 -19.77 -13.30 -24.26
#